data_AF-A0A7Z3H7D6-F1
#
_entry.id   AF-A0A7Z3H7D6-F1
#
_cell.length_a   1.000
_cell.length_b   1.000
_cell.length_c   1.000
_cell.angle_alpha   90.00
_cell.angle_beta   90.00
_cell.angle_gamma   90.00
#
_symmetry.space_group_name_H-M   'P 1'
#
loop_
_entity.id
_entity.type
_entity.pdbx_description
1 polymer ?
#
loop_
_entity_poly.entity_id
_entity_poly.type
_entity_poly.pdbx_seq_one_letter_code
_entity_poly.pdbx_strand_id
1 'polypeptide(L)'
;MIAWDEHTDVDSIRRAGPYTPPAYIRSGSLVLTQPVKEALERSGLKGISRYEHLEKTHIVQLDWLHWDTRKPITDYLELEGGPTSIIDCLPHDPALAARMPAYWQAFVVGKLNLLKDPRHEPADLGQYLQVLKADEKADFFKGDVYRGYFLSERAKAWLEQQCPGCFTFTLLHYAER
;
A
#
# COMPACT_ATOMS: atom_id res chain seq x y z
N MET A 1 -1.75 -5.44 11.55
CA MET A 1 -3.01 -5.23 12.29
C MET A 1 -3.30 -3.73 12.30
N ILE A 2 -4.49 -3.29 11.87
CA ILE A 2 -4.97 -1.93 12.17
C ILE A 2 -5.50 -2.04 13.60
N ALA A 3 -4.85 -1.38 14.54
CA ALA A 3 -5.45 -1.13 15.83
C ALA A 3 -6.31 0.12 15.62
N TRP A 4 -7.60 -0.09 15.35
CA TRP A 4 -8.59 0.95 15.54
C TRP A 4 -8.59 1.23 17.04
N ASP A 5 -8.16 2.44 17.42
CA ASP A 5 -8.29 2.89 18.79
C ASP A 5 -9.69 3.51 18.94
N GLU A 6 -10.60 2.76 19.57
CA GLU A 6 -11.97 3.19 19.88
C GLU A 6 -12.04 4.46 20.76
N HIS A 7 -10.91 4.98 21.25
CA HIS A 7 -10.86 6.19 22.06
C HIS A 7 -10.38 7.45 21.32
N THR A 8 -9.75 7.33 20.14
CA THR A 8 -9.13 8.49 19.49
C THR A 8 -9.64 8.81 18.09
N ASP A 9 -10.40 7.92 17.43
CA ASP A 9 -10.92 8.12 16.06
C ASP A 9 -9.82 8.41 15.02
N VAL A 10 -8.56 8.03 15.33
CA VAL A 10 -7.41 8.23 14.44
C VAL A 10 -6.83 6.90 13.97
N ASP A 11 -6.74 6.73 12.66
CA ASP A 11 -6.08 5.59 12.06
C ASP A 11 -4.57 5.59 12.41
N SER A 12 -4.05 4.43 12.78
CA SER A 12 -2.67 4.30 13.27
C SER A 12 -1.81 3.38 12.42
N ILE A 13 -0.49 3.58 12.49
CA ILE A 13 0.50 2.74 11.86
C ILE A 13 1.55 2.22 12.85
N ARG A 14 1.80 0.92 12.73
CA ARG A 14 2.83 0.17 13.44
C ARG A 14 3.76 -0.44 12.40
N ARG A 15 5.08 -0.24 12.52
CA ARG A 15 6.06 -0.71 11.52
C ARG A 15 7.50 -0.69 12.03
N ALA A 16 8.37 -1.38 11.31
CA ALA A 16 9.81 -1.19 11.41
C ALA A 16 10.29 0.00 10.58
N GLY A 17 11.40 0.60 11.03
CA GLY A 17 12.16 1.66 10.37
C GLY A 17 13.67 1.41 10.49
N PRO A 18 14.52 2.34 9.99
CA PRO A 18 14.18 3.69 9.56
C PRO A 18 13.64 3.77 8.12
N TYR A 19 13.92 2.76 7.29
CA TYR A 19 13.52 2.79 5.89
C TYR A 19 11.99 2.68 5.72
N THR A 20 11.46 3.49 4.80
CA THR A 20 10.10 3.37 4.32
C THR A 20 10.01 3.53 2.81
N PRO A 21 9.22 2.68 2.12
CA PRO A 21 8.81 2.97 0.77
C PRO A 21 8.05 4.30 0.71
N PRO A 22 8.25 5.11 -0.36
CA PRO A 22 7.48 6.34 -0.60
C PRO A 22 5.96 6.13 -0.66
N ALA A 23 5.53 4.97 -1.16
CA ALA A 23 4.14 4.52 -1.20
C ALA A 23 4.06 2.98 -1.12
N TYR A 24 2.99 2.43 -0.55
CA TYR A 24 2.78 0.98 -0.42
C TYR A 24 1.32 0.65 -0.11
N ILE A 25 0.94 -0.63 -0.25
CA ILE A 25 -0.38 -1.14 0.17
C ILE A 25 -0.28 -1.81 1.54
N ARG A 26 -1.15 -1.44 2.47
CA ARG A 26 -1.30 -2.06 3.80
C ARG A 26 -2.77 -2.45 3.99
N SER A 27 -3.06 -3.74 4.14
CA SER A 27 -4.40 -4.24 4.48
C SER A 27 -5.52 -3.70 3.55
N GLY A 28 -5.21 -3.49 2.27
CA GLY A 28 -6.16 -2.93 1.30
C GLY A 28 -6.28 -1.40 1.31
N SER A 29 -5.39 -0.70 2.02
CA SER A 29 -5.22 0.75 2.01
C SER A 29 -3.95 1.18 1.27
N LEU A 30 -4.05 2.19 0.41
CA LEU A 30 -2.92 2.86 -0.22
C LEU A 30 -2.35 3.87 0.78
N VAL A 31 -1.11 3.64 1.20
CA VAL A 31 -0.40 4.50 2.14
C VAL A 31 0.68 5.26 1.40
N LEU A 32 0.77 6.56 1.65
CA LEU A 32 1.69 7.49 1.04
C LEU A 32 2.52 8.18 2.13
N THR A 33 3.77 8.49 1.84
CA THR A 33 4.53 9.47 2.62
C THR A 33 4.09 10.90 2.27
N GLN A 34 4.31 11.87 3.17
CA GLN A 34 3.98 13.28 2.94
C GLN A 34 4.40 13.81 1.55
N PRO A 35 5.66 13.63 1.09
CA PRO A 35 6.08 14.19 -0.19
C PRO A 35 5.31 13.60 -1.39
N VAL A 36 5.01 12.30 -1.33
CA VAL A 36 4.25 11.61 -2.39
C VAL A 36 2.78 12.04 -2.38
N LYS A 37 2.18 12.19 -1.19
CA LYS A 37 0.81 12.70 -1.04
C LYS A 37 0.66 14.09 -1.67
N GLU A 38 1.59 15.00 -1.37
CA GLU A 38 1.59 16.36 -1.94
C GLU A 38 1.87 16.38 -3.45
N ALA A 39 2.73 15.49 -3.93
CA ALA A 39 2.95 15.34 -5.37
C ALA A 39 1.69 14.81 -6.07
N LEU A 40 0.98 13.87 -5.45
CA LEU A 40 -0.24 13.27 -5.99
C LEU A 40 -1.38 14.29 -6.07
N GLU A 41 -1.56 15.13 -5.05
CA GLU A 41 -2.54 16.22 -5.07
C GLU A 41 -2.30 17.21 -6.22
N ARG A 42 -1.04 17.46 -6.58
CA ARG A 42 -0.64 18.35 -7.67
C ARG A 42 -0.64 17.69 -9.06
N SER A 43 -0.73 16.36 -9.13
CA SER A 43 -0.65 15.61 -10.38
C SER A 43 -1.86 15.78 -11.31
N GLY A 44 -3.00 16.20 -10.76
CA GLY A 44 -4.28 16.23 -11.47
C GLY A 44 -4.94 14.86 -11.65
N LEU A 45 -4.32 13.77 -11.18
CA LEU A 45 -4.93 12.43 -11.15
C LEU A 45 -6.19 12.42 -10.27
N LYS A 46 -7.16 11.59 -10.65
CA LYS A 46 -8.50 11.55 -10.05
C LYS A 46 -8.82 10.17 -9.48
N GLY A 47 -9.91 10.08 -8.71
CA GLY A 47 -10.36 8.82 -8.10
C GLY A 47 -9.93 8.63 -6.65
N ILE A 48 -9.32 9.64 -6.01
CA ILE A 48 -9.08 9.71 -4.56
C ILE A 48 -10.00 10.80 -3.98
N SER A 49 -10.75 10.47 -2.93
CA SER A 49 -11.69 11.41 -2.31
C SER A 49 -11.08 12.23 -1.17
N ARG A 50 -10.22 11.61 -0.36
CA ARG A 50 -9.58 12.24 0.79
C ARG A 50 -8.31 11.50 1.20
N TYR A 51 -7.55 12.17 2.07
CA TYR A 51 -6.39 11.60 2.76
C TYR A 51 -6.60 11.71 4.26
N GLU A 52 -6.24 10.67 5.00
CA GLU A 52 -6.27 10.67 6.47
C GLU A 52 -4.85 10.47 7.00
N HIS A 53 -4.46 11.26 7.99
CA HIS A 53 -3.15 11.15 8.63
C HIS A 53 -3.09 9.86 9.45
N LEU A 54 -1.96 9.16 9.40
CA LEU A 54 -1.73 7.94 10.17
C LEU A 54 -0.78 8.21 11.34
N GLU A 55 -1.26 8.04 12.57
CA GLU A 55 -0.45 8.23 13.76
C GLU A 55 0.56 7.09 13.94
N LYS A 56 1.81 7.46 14.20
CA LYS A 56 2.91 6.51 14.41
C LYS A 56 2.88 5.99 15.84
N THR A 57 2.01 5.02 16.12
CA THR A 57 1.81 4.49 17.48
C THR A 57 2.84 3.46 17.90
N HIS A 58 3.47 2.76 16.96
CA HIS A 58 4.52 1.78 17.27
C HIS A 58 5.54 1.62 16.14
N ILE A 59 6.61 2.39 16.24
CA ILE A 59 7.78 2.33 15.37
C ILE A 59 8.91 1.60 16.09
N VAL A 60 9.48 0.59 15.44
CA VAL A 60 10.63 -0.17 15.97
C VAL A 60 11.87 0.09 15.10
N GLN A 61 13.02 0.31 15.73
CA GLN A 61 14.30 0.44 15.03
C GLN A 61 14.77 -0.95 14.61
N LEU A 62 15.08 -1.09 13.32
CA LEU A 62 15.57 -2.36 12.79
C LEU A 62 16.59 -2.13 11.69
N ASP A 63 17.83 -2.52 11.97
CA ASP A 63 18.95 -2.30 11.06
C ASP A 63 19.11 -3.46 10.06
N TRP A 64 18.11 -3.64 9.20
CA TRP A 64 18.13 -4.71 8.17
C TRP A 64 19.05 -4.42 6.99
N LEU A 65 19.58 -3.19 6.88
CA LEU A 65 20.36 -2.79 5.69
C LEU A 65 21.67 -3.58 5.59
N HIS A 66 22.15 -4.11 6.71
CA HIS A 66 23.38 -4.89 6.81
C HIS A 66 23.14 -6.41 6.77
N TRP A 67 21.90 -6.87 6.60
CA TRP A 67 21.58 -8.28 6.56
C TRP A 67 21.93 -8.91 5.21
N ASP A 68 22.57 -10.08 5.22
CA ASP A 68 22.70 -10.94 4.05
C ASP A 68 21.34 -11.54 3.71
N THR A 69 20.77 -11.13 2.57
CA THR A 69 19.45 -11.55 2.07
C THR A 69 19.37 -13.03 1.71
N ARG A 70 20.50 -13.74 1.68
CA ARG A 70 20.55 -15.20 1.48
C ARG A 70 20.42 -15.99 2.77
N LYS A 71 20.54 -15.34 3.93
CA LYS A 71 20.40 -15.97 5.24
C LYS A 71 18.97 -15.85 5.74
N PRO A 72 18.48 -16.81 6.54
CA PRO A 72 17.18 -16.69 7.17
C PRO A 72 17.18 -15.52 8.15
N ILE A 73 16.02 -14.87 8.31
CA ILE A 73 15.86 -13.73 9.23
C ILE A 73 16.21 -14.08 10.69
N THR A 74 16.09 -15.36 11.05
CA THR A 74 16.41 -15.89 12.38
C THR A 74 17.89 -15.79 12.73
N ASP A 75 18.78 -15.60 11.75
CA ASP A 75 20.20 -15.35 12.00
C ASP A 75 20.45 -13.94 12.55
N TYR A 76 19.48 -13.04 12.43
CA TYR A 76 19.57 -11.63 12.85
C TYR A 76 18.62 -11.29 13.99
N LEU A 77 17.53 -12.03 14.13
CA LEU A 77 16.49 -11.79 15.13
C LEU A 77 16.04 -13.11 15.74
N GLU A 78 15.97 -13.15 17.06
CA GLU A 78 15.17 -14.15 17.75
C GLU A 78 13.69 -13.78 17.59
N LEU A 79 12.97 -14.55 16.79
CA LEU A 79 11.55 -14.34 16.53
C LEU A 79 10.74 -15.43 17.21
N GLU A 80 9.96 -15.05 18.23
CA GLU A 80 8.86 -15.86 18.69
C GLU A 80 7.62 -15.56 17.84
N GLY A 81 7.30 -16.44 16.88
CA GLY A 81 6.09 -16.35 16.07
C GLY A 81 6.31 -15.88 14.62
N GLY A 82 5.31 -15.17 14.08
CA GLY A 82 5.28 -14.75 12.67
C GLY A 82 5.94 -13.41 12.40
N PRO A 83 5.92 -12.92 11.15
CA PRO A 83 6.53 -11.64 10.77
C PRO A 83 6.04 -10.41 11.56
N THR A 84 4.82 -10.47 12.11
CA THR A 84 4.28 -9.41 12.97
C THR A 84 5.02 -9.28 14.30
N SER A 85 5.59 -10.37 14.81
CA SER A 85 6.33 -10.41 16.08
C SER A 85 7.54 -9.47 16.08
N ILE A 86 8.13 -9.19 14.91
CA ILE A 86 9.21 -8.19 14.77
C ILE A 86 8.79 -6.84 15.36
N ILE A 87 7.56 -6.41 15.07
CA ILE A 87 7.01 -5.13 15.50
C ILE A 87 6.44 -5.27 16.92
N ASP A 88 5.80 -6.40 17.23
CA ASP A 88 5.13 -6.60 18.53
C ASP A 88 6.11 -6.78 19.70
N CYS A 89 7.29 -7.38 19.47
CA CYS A 89 8.25 -7.73 20.52
C CYS A 89 9.31 -6.64 20.80
N LEU A 90 9.53 -5.72 19.87
CA LEU A 90 10.52 -4.65 20.03
C LEU A 90 9.87 -3.38 20.61
N PRO A 91 10.58 -2.63 21.47
CA PRO A 91 10.04 -1.41 22.07
C PRO A 91 9.80 -0.34 21.02
N HIS A 92 8.77 0.48 21.26
CA HIS A 92 8.56 1.69 20.47
C HIS A 92 9.75 2.65 20.63
N ASP A 93 10.28 3.17 19.52
CA ASP A 93 11.28 4.24 19.47
C ASP A 93 10.63 5.57 19.03
N PRO A 94 10.30 6.47 19.97
CA PRO A 94 9.69 7.77 19.66
C PRO A 94 10.62 8.72 18.89
N ALA A 95 11.93 8.64 19.14
CA ALA A 95 12.90 9.50 18.48
C ALA A 95 13.03 9.13 17.00
N LEU A 96 13.04 7.83 16.70
CA LEU A 96 12.94 7.35 15.32
C LEU A 96 11.61 7.72 14.68
N ALA A 97 10.49 7.54 15.39
CA ALA A 97 9.17 7.89 14.88
C ALA A 97 9.08 9.36 14.46
N ALA A 98 9.68 10.27 15.24
CA ALA A 98 9.74 11.70 14.94
C ALA A 98 10.59 12.01 13.69
N ARG A 99 11.66 11.25 13.42
CA ARG A 99 12.51 11.42 12.23
C ARG A 99 11.92 10.80 10.96
N MET A 100 11.11 9.76 11.09
CA MET A 100 10.44 9.13 9.95
C MET A 100 9.36 10.06 9.38
N PRO A 101 9.06 9.96 8.06
CA PRO A 101 8.06 10.83 7.43
C PRO A 101 6.67 10.66 8.06
N ALA A 102 5.80 11.64 7.83
CA ALA A 102 4.37 11.49 8.06
C ALA A 102 3.76 10.56 7.00
N TYR A 103 2.73 9.83 7.41
CA TYR A 103 2.05 8.84 6.57
C TYR A 103 0.58 9.21 6.39
N TRP A 104 0.06 8.92 5.21
CA TRP A 104 -1.30 9.26 4.82
C TRP A 104 -1.97 8.08 4.14
N GLN A 105 -3.18 7.75 4.58
CA GLN A 105 -4.04 6.80 3.91
C GLN A 105 -4.85 7.51 2.82
N ALA A 106 -4.76 7.04 1.58
CA ALA A 106 -5.52 7.55 0.45
C ALA A 106 -6.82 6.75 0.24
N PHE A 107 -7.95 7.46 0.26
CA PHE A 107 -9.27 6.86 0.06
C PHE A 107 -9.66 6.86 -1.41
N VAL A 108 -9.42 5.73 -2.08
CA VAL A 108 -9.81 5.54 -3.48
C VAL A 108 -11.32 5.30 -3.59
N VAL A 109 -11.95 6.04 -4.51
CA VAL A 109 -13.40 6.05 -4.77
C VAL A 109 -13.76 5.83 -6.24
N GLY A 110 -12.80 5.89 -7.17
CA GLY A 110 -13.06 5.52 -8.56
C GLY A 110 -13.59 4.09 -8.65
N LYS A 111 -14.55 3.85 -9.53
CA LYS A 111 -15.24 2.56 -9.63
C LYS A 111 -14.74 1.78 -10.84
N LEU A 112 -14.43 0.50 -10.64
CA LEU A 112 -14.08 -0.43 -11.69
C LEU A 112 -14.98 -1.67 -11.57
N ASN A 113 -15.74 -1.94 -12.61
CA ASN A 113 -16.54 -3.14 -12.71
C ASN A 113 -15.71 -4.23 -13.38
N LEU A 114 -15.56 -5.34 -12.68
CA LEU A 114 -14.70 -6.44 -13.11
C LEU A 114 -15.54 -7.70 -13.35
N LEU A 115 -15.10 -8.49 -14.32
CA LEU A 115 -15.51 -9.87 -14.50
C LEU A 115 -14.39 -10.79 -14.04
N LYS A 116 -14.75 -11.82 -13.26
CA LYS A 116 -13.85 -12.93 -12.94
C LYS A 116 -14.05 -14.01 -13.98
N ASP A 117 -12.98 -14.45 -14.63
CA ASP A 117 -13.00 -15.60 -15.52
C ASP A 117 -12.56 -16.86 -14.73
N PRO A 118 -13.50 -17.73 -14.33
CA PRO A 118 -13.17 -18.91 -13.51
C PRO A 118 -12.35 -19.97 -14.27
N ARG A 119 -12.13 -19.80 -15.58
CA ARG A 119 -11.28 -20.69 -16.38
C ARG A 119 -9.78 -20.46 -16.14
N HIS A 120 -9.41 -19.33 -15.55
CA HIS A 120 -8.02 -18.98 -15.25
C HIS A 120 -7.76 -19.01 -13.74
N GLU A 121 -6.51 -19.28 -13.37
CA GLU A 121 -6.06 -19.29 -11.98
C GLU A 121 -6.13 -17.89 -11.36
N PRO A 122 -6.66 -17.71 -10.14
CA PRO A 122 -6.69 -16.41 -9.46
C PRO A 122 -5.32 -15.75 -9.24
N ALA A 123 -4.24 -16.53 -9.34
CA ALA A 123 -2.87 -16.02 -9.26
C ALA A 123 -2.44 -15.26 -10.55
N ASP A 124 -3.02 -15.60 -11.71
CA ASP A 124 -2.78 -14.88 -12.96
C ASP A 124 -3.86 -13.80 -13.16
N LEU A 125 -3.69 -12.68 -12.46
CA LEU A 125 -4.68 -11.60 -12.45
C LEU A 125 -4.99 -11.05 -13.85
N GLY A 126 -4.02 -11.07 -14.78
CA GLY A 126 -4.19 -10.53 -16.13
C GLY A 126 -5.16 -11.36 -16.98
N GLN A 127 -5.26 -12.66 -16.71
CA GLN A 127 -6.20 -13.56 -17.37
C GLN A 127 -7.47 -13.78 -16.55
N TYR A 128 -7.35 -13.77 -15.22
CA TYR A 128 -8.44 -14.00 -14.29
C TYR A 128 -9.42 -12.82 -14.20
N LEU A 129 -8.94 -11.58 -14.36
CA LEU A 129 -9.77 -10.38 -14.27
C LEU A 129 -9.87 -9.68 -15.61
N GLN A 130 -11.11 -9.33 -15.98
CA GLN A 130 -11.40 -8.51 -17.14
C GLN A 130 -12.15 -7.24 -16.73
N VAL A 131 -11.86 -6.14 -17.39
CA VAL A 131 -12.53 -4.86 -17.17
C VAL A 131 -13.83 -4.83 -17.98
N LEU A 132 -14.97 -4.73 -17.29
CA LEU A 132 -16.27 -4.51 -17.95
C LEU A 132 -16.51 -3.02 -18.18
N LYS A 133 -16.22 -2.21 -17.16
CA LYS A 133 -16.44 -0.76 -17.19
C LYS A 133 -15.55 -0.07 -16.16
N ALA A 134 -14.97 1.05 -16.54
CA ALA A 134 -14.24 1.94 -15.65
C ALA A 134 -14.93 3.31 -15.58
N ASP A 135 -14.77 4.00 -14.44
CA ASP A 135 -15.08 5.43 -14.36
C ASP A 135 -14.09 6.24 -15.22
N GLU A 136 -14.54 6.74 -16.36
CA GLU A 136 -13.69 7.47 -17.33
C GLU A 136 -13.07 8.76 -16.75
N LYS A 137 -13.55 9.24 -15.60
CA LYS A 137 -13.05 10.45 -14.94
C LYS A 137 -12.08 10.15 -13.79
N ALA A 138 -11.76 8.89 -13.54
CA ALA A 138 -10.86 8.46 -12.48
C ALA A 138 -9.57 7.84 -13.02
N ASP A 139 -8.52 7.87 -12.20
CA ASP A 139 -7.24 7.20 -12.46
C ASP A 139 -6.93 6.14 -11.41
N PHE A 140 -7.51 6.26 -10.22
CA PHE A 140 -7.43 5.27 -9.15
C PHE A 140 -8.81 4.65 -8.94
N PHE A 141 -8.86 3.31 -8.86
CA PHE A 141 -10.12 2.59 -8.78
C PHE A 141 -10.12 1.50 -7.71
N LYS A 142 -11.33 1.21 -7.21
CA LYS A 142 -11.67 0.00 -6.48
C LYS A 142 -12.52 -0.91 -7.36
N GLY A 143 -12.17 -2.19 -7.36
CA GLY A 143 -12.97 -3.25 -7.97
C GLY A 143 -14.25 -3.51 -7.17
N ASP A 144 -15.34 -3.84 -7.86
CA ASP A 144 -16.61 -4.24 -7.27
C ASP A 144 -16.60 -5.67 -6.71
N VAL A 145 -15.97 -6.61 -7.42
CA VAL A 145 -15.96 -8.05 -7.07
C VAL A 145 -14.60 -8.55 -6.60
N TYR A 146 -13.54 -7.77 -6.80
CA TYR A 146 -12.17 -8.13 -6.42
C TYR A 146 -11.54 -7.03 -5.58
N ARG A 147 -11.02 -7.40 -4.40
CA ARG A 147 -10.33 -6.47 -3.50
C ARG A 147 -8.92 -6.22 -4.00
N GLY A 148 -8.67 -5.01 -4.49
CA GLY A 148 -7.37 -4.59 -5.00
C GLY A 148 -7.39 -3.12 -5.37
N TYR A 149 -6.21 -2.61 -5.71
CA TYR A 149 -6.05 -1.29 -6.29
C TYR A 149 -5.83 -1.43 -7.79
N PHE A 150 -6.66 -0.71 -8.54
CA PHE A 150 -6.57 -0.66 -9.99
C PHE A 150 -6.30 0.78 -10.39
N LEU A 151 -5.63 0.94 -11.52
CA LEU A 151 -5.05 2.21 -11.92
C LEU A 151 -5.26 2.40 -13.42
N SER A 152 -5.37 3.65 -13.87
CA SER A 152 -5.19 3.99 -15.27
C SER A 152 -3.70 3.92 -15.65
N GLU A 153 -3.41 3.82 -16.95
CA GLU A 153 -2.03 3.92 -17.45
C GLU A 153 -1.34 5.22 -17.03
N ARG A 154 -2.10 6.32 -16.92
CA ARG A 154 -1.58 7.61 -16.47
C ARG A 154 -1.17 7.58 -15.00
N ALA A 155 -1.98 6.98 -14.12
CA ALA A 155 -1.62 6.79 -12.72
C ALA A 155 -0.45 5.81 -12.56
N LYS A 156 -0.39 4.74 -13.36
CA LYS A 156 0.75 3.82 -13.41
C LYS A 156 2.04 4.57 -13.74
N ALA A 157 2.08 5.30 -14.85
CA ALA A 157 3.27 6.05 -15.27
C ALA A 157 3.72 7.07 -14.21
N TRP A 158 2.76 7.73 -13.55
CA TRP A 158 3.04 8.63 -12.44
C TRP A 158 3.66 7.90 -11.24
N LEU A 159 3.13 6.74 -10.85
CA LEU A 159 3.68 5.93 -9.75
C LEU A 159 5.06 5.39 -10.07
N GLU A 160 5.33 4.96 -11.30
CA GLU A 160 6.66 4.52 -11.73
C GLU A 160 7.68 5.65 -11.65
N GLN A 161 7.27 6.88 -11.96
CA GLN A 161 8.13 8.06 -11.87
C GLN A 161 8.37 8.51 -10.42
N GLN A 162 7.32 8.59 -9.60
CA GLN A 162 7.39 9.17 -8.25
C GLN A 162 7.76 8.16 -7.17
N CYS A 163 7.45 6.89 -7.39
CA CYS A 163 7.63 5.78 -6.43
C CYS A 163 8.30 4.57 -7.12
N PRO A 164 9.50 4.74 -7.72
CA PRO A 164 10.14 3.69 -8.50
C PRO A 164 10.35 2.42 -7.65
N GLY A 165 9.98 1.27 -8.21
CA GLY A 165 10.14 -0.04 -7.56
C GLY A 165 9.20 -0.31 -6.38
N CYS A 166 8.26 0.59 -6.06
CA CYS A 166 7.32 0.38 -4.94
C CYS A 166 6.19 -0.60 -5.27
N PHE A 167 5.88 -0.80 -6.56
CA PHE A 167 4.74 -1.60 -7.02
C PHE A 167 5.12 -2.47 -8.21
N THR A 168 4.49 -3.63 -8.29
CA THR A 168 4.42 -4.48 -9.48
C THR A 168 3.05 -4.30 -10.13
N PHE A 169 3.01 -4.16 -11.44
CA PHE A 169 1.76 -3.93 -12.18
C PHE A 169 1.42 -5.13 -13.05
N THR A 170 0.14 -5.47 -13.10
CA THR A 170 -0.42 -6.46 -14.03
C THR A 170 -1.42 -5.75 -14.95
N LEU A 171 -1.25 -5.89 -16.26
CA LEU A 171 -2.18 -5.35 -17.24
C LEU A 171 -3.49 -6.15 -17.19
N LEU A 172 -4.62 -5.46 -17.18
CA LEU A 172 -5.95 -6.06 -17.34
C LEU A 172 -6.53 -5.66 -18.68
N HIS A 173 -7.21 -6.60 -19.33
CA HIS A 173 -7.87 -6.37 -20.61
C HIS A 173 -9.36 -6.09 -20.40
N TYR A 174 -9.94 -5.30 -21.31
CA TYR A 174 -11.39 -5.18 -21.38
C TYR A 174 -12.00 -6.50 -21.82
N ALA A 175 -13.17 -6.86 -21.28
CA ALA A 175 -13.93 -7.99 -21.78
C ALA A 175 -14.30 -7.74 -23.25
N GLU A 176 -14.14 -8.77 -24.09
CA GLU A 176 -14.59 -8.73 -25.47
C GLU A 176 -16.12 -8.59 -25.50
N ARG A 177 -16.63 -7.71 -26.38
CA ARG A 177 -18.07 -7.43 -26.53
C ARG A 177 -18.76 -8.48 -27.39
#